data_AF-A0A8H5Z7X7-F1
#
_entry.id   AF-A0A8H5Z7X7-F1
#
_cell.length_a   1.000
_cell.length_b   1.000
_cell.length_c   1.000
_cell.angle_alpha   90.00
_cell.angle_beta   90.00
_cell.angle_gamma   90.00
#
_symmetry.space_group_name_H-M   'P 1'
#
loop_
_entity.id
_entity.type
_entity.pdbx_description
1 polymer ?
#
loop_
_entity_poly.entity_id
_entity_poly.type
_entity_poly.pdbx_seq_one_letter_code
_entity_poly.pdbx_strand_id
1 'polypeptide(L)'
;MGLPWLIHLIHLIPESVFAVIDPGAQNWNTFRMMCYNRIKSTKDTSLIGRPTLFRHLVNSDLPASELSDERLLREAQVLIGSGTMTGTGTMCFLVYYVKSNPEIHRRLTEELNPIMEGYPHKKPSWAEIEKAEYL
;
A
#
# COMPACT_ATOMS: atom_id res chain seq x y z
N MET A 1 -15.49 13.40 26.68
CA MET A 1 -15.52 14.88 26.63
C MET A 1 -14.39 15.34 25.74
N GLY A 2 -14.67 15.61 24.45
CA GLY A 2 -13.64 16.16 23.55
C GLY A 2 -13.36 17.62 23.94
N LEU A 3 -12.12 18.07 23.78
CA LEU A 3 -11.71 19.46 23.96
C LEU A 3 -11.67 20.15 22.59
N PRO A 4 -12.81 20.63 22.04
CA PRO A 4 -12.89 21.14 20.66
C PRO A 4 -12.03 22.39 20.40
N TRP A 5 -11.67 23.13 21.44
CA TRP A 5 -10.74 24.26 21.37
C TRP A 5 -9.30 23.83 21.07
N LEU A 6 -8.89 22.62 21.49
CA LEU A 6 -7.56 22.08 21.20
C LEU A 6 -7.37 21.86 19.70
N ILE A 7 -8.44 21.40 19.01
CA ILE A 7 -8.45 21.24 17.56
C ILE A 7 -8.25 22.59 16.87
N HIS A 8 -8.84 23.67 17.38
CA HIS A 8 -8.67 25.01 16.79
C HIS A 8 -7.25 25.55 16.97
N LEU A 9 -6.62 25.29 18.13
CA LEU A 9 -5.22 25.65 18.36
C LEU A 9 -4.24 24.83 17.51
N ILE A 10 -4.53 23.55 17.28
CA ILE A 10 -3.75 22.69 16.38
C ILE A 10 -3.75 23.26 14.95
N HIS A 11 -4.88 23.76 14.45
CA HIS A 11 -4.94 24.33 13.10
C HIS A 11 -4.19 25.67 12.94
N LEU A 12 -3.79 26.33 14.05
CA LEU A 12 -3.05 27.60 14.01
C LEU A 12 -1.53 27.42 13.95
N ILE A 13 -1.03 26.21 14.17
CA ILE A 13 0.41 25.93 14.14
C ILE A 13 0.84 25.70 12.69
N PRO A 14 1.85 26.45 12.18
CA PRO A 14 2.37 26.27 10.83
C PRO A 14 2.91 24.85 10.61
N GLU A 15 2.73 24.29 9.41
CA GLU A 15 3.21 22.94 9.05
C GLU A 15 4.72 22.74 9.32
N SER A 16 5.51 23.81 9.20
CA SER A 16 6.96 23.79 9.48
C SER A 16 7.29 23.50 10.94
N VAL A 17 6.44 23.93 11.88
CA VAL A 17 6.62 23.69 13.32
C VAL A 17 6.16 22.28 13.69
N PHE A 18 5.06 21.80 13.09
CA PHE A 18 4.61 20.42 13.27
C PHE A 18 5.59 19.38 12.73
N ALA A 19 6.21 19.64 11.58
CA ALA A 19 7.21 18.77 10.97
C ALA A 19 8.50 18.61 11.81
N VAL A 20 8.76 19.55 12.74
CA VAL A 20 9.89 19.52 13.66
C VAL A 20 9.56 18.81 14.98
N ILE A 21 8.29 18.90 15.42
CA ILE A 21 7.86 18.39 16.74
C ILE A 21 7.59 16.88 16.71
N ASP A 22 7.07 16.34 15.60
CA ASP A 22 6.74 14.93 15.46
C ASP A 22 7.49 14.31 14.28
N PRO A 23 8.39 13.34 14.50
CA PRO A 23 8.98 12.51 13.42
C PRO A 23 7.90 11.86 12.53
N GLY A 24 6.70 11.60 13.08
CA GLY A 24 5.54 11.10 12.34
C GLY A 24 5.04 12.05 11.24
N ALA A 25 5.17 13.37 11.43
CA ALA A 25 4.79 14.35 10.41
C ALA A 25 5.70 14.28 9.17
N GLN A 26 6.99 13.94 9.34
CA GLN A 26 7.90 13.70 8.21
C GLN A 26 7.51 12.44 7.43
N ASN A 27 7.11 11.38 8.12
CA ASN A 27 6.62 10.15 7.49
C ASN A 27 5.33 10.41 6.70
N TRP A 28 4.40 11.19 7.26
CA TRP A 28 3.18 11.60 6.56
C TRP A 28 3.48 12.44 5.32
N ASN A 29 4.37 13.43 5.43
CA ASN A 29 4.76 14.24 4.29
C ASN A 29 5.44 13.39 3.20
N THR A 30 6.32 12.47 3.59
CA THR A 30 6.97 11.53 2.67
C THR A 30 5.94 10.65 1.95
N PHE A 31 4.98 10.11 2.69
CA PHE A 31 3.89 9.30 2.15
C PHE A 31 3.02 10.09 1.16
N ARG A 32 2.64 11.31 1.52
CA ARG A 32 1.89 12.23 0.65
C ARG A 32 2.68 12.52 -0.63
N MET A 33 3.96 12.85 -0.52
CA MET A 33 4.82 13.14 -1.67
C MET A 33 5.02 11.92 -2.57
N MET A 34 5.15 10.72 -2.01
CA MET A 34 5.18 9.47 -2.78
C MET A 34 3.90 9.29 -3.61
N CYS A 35 2.73 9.45 -2.98
CA CYS A 35 1.45 9.34 -3.68
C CYS A 35 1.32 10.40 -4.78
N TYR A 36 1.65 11.65 -4.47
CA TYR A 36 1.58 12.77 -5.41
C TYR A 36 2.48 12.55 -6.63
N ASN A 37 3.75 12.20 -6.41
CA ASN A 37 4.71 11.94 -7.49
C ASN A 37 4.24 10.78 -8.39
N ARG A 38 3.62 9.75 -7.80
CA ARG A 38 3.11 8.62 -8.57
C ARG A 38 1.92 8.99 -9.43
N ILE A 39 0.95 9.76 -8.90
CA ILE A 39 -0.19 10.25 -9.69
C ILE A 39 0.29 11.15 -10.83
N LYS A 40 1.19 12.09 -10.55
CA LYS A 40 1.76 12.99 -11.56
C LYS A 40 2.45 12.20 -12.68
N SER A 41 3.33 11.26 -12.33
CA SER A 41 3.99 10.40 -13.31
C SER A 41 3.01 9.57 -14.16
N THR A 42 1.86 9.21 -13.59
CA THR A 42 0.84 8.40 -14.27
C THR A 42 0.09 9.22 -15.33
N LYS A 43 -0.12 10.52 -15.07
CA LYS A 43 -0.70 11.46 -16.05
C LYS A 43 0.26 11.82 -17.17
N ASP A 44 1.55 11.96 -16.84
CA ASP A 44 2.57 12.37 -17.81
C ASP A 44 2.99 11.24 -18.77
N THR A 45 2.66 9.97 -18.48
CA THR A 45 3.13 8.81 -19.26
C THR A 45 2.01 8.22 -20.15
N SER A 46 2.17 8.33 -21.48
CA SER A 46 1.30 7.67 -22.49
C SER A 46 1.22 6.16 -22.26
N LEU A 47 0.06 5.52 -22.52
CA LEU A 47 -0.40 4.13 -22.19
C LEU A 47 0.60 2.95 -22.26
N ILE A 48 1.83 3.17 -22.71
CA ILE A 48 2.94 2.23 -22.76
C ILE A 48 3.39 1.85 -21.33
N GLY A 49 3.32 0.56 -20.98
CA GLY A 49 3.79 0.01 -19.71
C GLY A 49 2.76 -0.87 -18.99
N ARG A 50 3.11 -1.42 -17.82
CA ARG A 50 2.21 -2.28 -17.05
C ARG A 50 0.95 -1.51 -16.61
N PRO A 51 -0.24 -2.12 -16.75
CA PRO A 51 -1.48 -1.48 -16.29
C PRO A 51 -1.46 -1.35 -14.77
N THR A 52 -1.89 -0.19 -14.28
CA THR A 52 -2.09 0.05 -12.84
C THR A 52 -3.45 0.70 -12.66
N LEU A 53 -4.01 0.59 -11.45
CA LEU A 53 -5.34 1.13 -11.14
C LEU A 53 -5.44 2.62 -11.47
N PHE A 54 -4.50 3.45 -10.99
CA PHE A 54 -4.52 4.90 -11.26
C PHE A 54 -4.30 5.23 -12.73
N ARG A 55 -3.59 4.38 -13.47
CA ARG A 55 -3.46 4.55 -14.92
C ARG A 55 -4.78 4.29 -15.63
N HIS A 56 -5.52 3.28 -15.19
CA HIS A 56 -6.85 3.02 -15.73
C HIS A 56 -7.81 4.18 -15.39
N LEU A 57 -7.80 4.68 -14.16
CA LEU A 57 -8.63 5.82 -13.74
C LEU A 57 -8.35 7.08 -14.56
N VAL A 58 -7.07 7.46 -14.74
CA VAL A 58 -6.70 8.67 -15.51
C VAL A 58 -7.14 8.60 -16.98
N ASN A 59 -7.26 7.39 -17.55
CA ASN A 59 -7.68 7.17 -18.94
C ASN A 59 -9.16 6.74 -19.06
N SER A 60 -9.95 6.87 -18.00
CA SER A 60 -11.37 6.51 -17.99
C SER A 60 -12.26 7.71 -18.37
N ASP A 61 -13.52 7.43 -18.68
CA ASP A 61 -14.53 8.45 -19.02
C ASP A 61 -15.11 9.19 -17.78
N LEU A 62 -14.35 9.25 -16.68
CA LEU A 62 -14.77 9.93 -15.47
C LEU A 62 -14.78 11.46 -15.66
N PRO A 63 -15.67 12.18 -14.95
CA PRO A 63 -15.69 13.64 -14.98
C PRO A 63 -14.35 14.26 -14.56
N ALA A 64 -14.01 15.41 -15.12
CA ALA A 64 -12.75 16.11 -14.82
C ALA A 64 -12.56 16.43 -13.32
N SER A 65 -13.66 16.58 -12.56
CA SER A 65 -13.62 16.78 -11.10
C SER A 65 -13.02 15.58 -10.36
N GLU A 66 -13.37 14.36 -10.79
CA GLU A 66 -12.88 13.09 -10.22
C GLU A 66 -11.45 12.79 -10.63
N LEU A 67 -10.99 13.37 -11.75
CA LEU A 67 -9.64 13.23 -12.26
C LEU A 67 -8.69 14.34 -11.81
N SER A 68 -9.12 15.26 -10.94
CA SER A 68 -8.25 16.31 -10.41
C SER A 68 -7.11 15.70 -9.56
N ASP A 69 -5.94 16.36 -9.58
CA ASP A 69 -4.75 15.87 -8.85
C ASP A 69 -5.01 15.66 -7.37
N GLU A 70 -5.75 16.59 -6.76
CA GLU A 70 -6.07 16.52 -5.33
C GLU A 70 -7.00 15.36 -5.01
N ARG A 71 -8.02 15.11 -5.85
CA ARG A 71 -8.91 13.96 -5.66
C ARG A 71 -8.16 12.65 -5.80
N LEU A 72 -7.40 12.49 -6.88
CA LEU A 72 -6.60 11.28 -7.10
C LEU A 72 -5.54 11.06 -6.01
N LEU A 73 -4.93 12.12 -5.49
CA LEU A 73 -4.02 12.05 -4.35
C LEU A 73 -4.72 11.50 -3.11
N ARG A 74 -5.90 12.02 -2.77
CA ARG A 74 -6.68 11.55 -1.62
C ARG A 74 -7.06 10.07 -1.78
N GLU A 75 -7.53 9.67 -2.96
CA GLU A 75 -7.86 8.26 -3.24
C GLU A 75 -6.63 7.35 -3.13
N ALA A 76 -5.46 7.80 -3.63
CA ALA A 76 -4.20 7.06 -3.49
C ALA A 76 -3.79 6.88 -2.03
N GLN A 77 -3.91 7.93 -1.22
CA GLN A 77 -3.58 7.86 0.20
C GLN A 77 -4.51 6.89 0.96
N VAL A 78 -5.82 6.96 0.67
CA VAL A 78 -6.80 6.06 1.29
C VAL A 78 -6.52 4.62 0.89
N LEU A 79 -6.41 4.33 -0.42
CA LEU A 79 -6.23 2.98 -0.95
C LEU A 79 -4.93 2.33 -0.45
N ILE A 80 -3.80 3.05 -0.54
CA ILE A 80 -2.49 2.52 -0.13
C ILE A 80 -2.45 2.39 1.39
N GLY A 81 -2.96 3.39 2.12
CA GLY A 81 -2.98 3.37 3.58
C GLY A 81 -3.80 2.22 4.13
N SER A 82 -5.04 2.06 3.66
CA SER A 82 -5.95 1.01 4.12
C SER A 82 -5.44 -0.39 3.77
N GLY A 83 -4.95 -0.58 2.55
CA GLY A 83 -4.41 -1.86 2.09
C GLY A 83 -3.13 -2.26 2.83
N THR A 84 -2.26 -1.30 3.13
CA THR A 84 -0.99 -1.56 3.81
C THR A 84 -1.21 -1.91 5.28
N MET A 85 -1.98 -1.11 6.03
CA MET A 85 -2.17 -1.36 7.46
C MET A 85 -2.82 -2.71 7.74
N THR A 86 -3.88 -3.04 7.00
CA THR A 86 -4.57 -4.33 7.13
C THR A 86 -3.71 -5.48 6.65
N GLY A 87 -3.04 -5.33 5.50
CA GLY A 87 -2.16 -6.35 4.93
C GLY A 87 -0.96 -6.67 5.83
N THR A 88 -0.29 -5.66 6.37
CA THR A 88 0.83 -5.84 7.30
C THR A 88 0.39 -6.53 8.59
N GLY A 89 -0.75 -6.12 9.18
CA GLY A 89 -1.27 -6.77 10.38
C GLY A 89 -1.54 -8.26 10.15
N THR A 90 -2.24 -8.60 9.06
CA THR A 90 -2.50 -9.99 8.69
C THR A 90 -1.20 -10.76 8.45
N MET A 91 -0.23 -10.17 7.74
CA MET A 91 1.06 -10.82 7.48
C MET A 91 1.84 -11.10 8.76
N CYS A 92 1.83 -10.18 9.73
CA CYS A 92 2.46 -10.41 11.03
C CYS A 92 1.83 -11.61 11.76
N PHE A 93 0.51 -11.71 11.78
CA PHE A 93 -0.18 -12.85 12.36
C PHE A 93 0.13 -14.15 11.62
N LEU A 94 0.10 -14.13 10.29
CA LEU A 94 0.43 -15.31 9.46
C LEU A 94 1.84 -15.82 9.80
N VAL A 95 2.85 -14.95 9.78
CA VAL A 95 4.23 -15.34 10.12
C VAL A 95 4.32 -15.91 11.53
N TYR A 96 3.67 -15.27 12.51
CA TYR A 96 3.66 -15.74 13.89
C TYR A 96 3.04 -17.13 14.02
N TYR A 97 1.84 -17.36 13.47
CA TYR A 97 1.14 -18.63 13.60
C TYR A 97 1.80 -19.76 12.80
N VAL A 98 2.30 -19.46 11.59
CA VAL A 98 3.08 -20.42 10.81
C VAL A 98 4.33 -20.82 11.59
N LYS A 99 5.04 -19.88 12.22
CA LYS A 99 6.26 -20.20 12.96
C LYS A 99 6.00 -20.91 14.29
N SER A 100 4.91 -20.57 14.97
CA SER A 100 4.58 -21.10 16.31
C SER A 100 3.93 -22.49 16.26
N ASN A 101 3.41 -22.91 15.11
CA ASN A 101 2.81 -24.23 14.92
C ASN A 101 3.67 -25.09 13.98
N PRO A 102 4.44 -26.06 14.50
CA PRO A 102 5.32 -26.91 13.69
C PRO A 102 4.60 -27.68 12.58
N GLU A 103 3.34 -28.06 12.79
CA GLU A 103 2.57 -28.81 11.79
C GLU A 103 2.18 -27.92 10.61
N ILE A 104 1.72 -26.69 10.87
CA ILE A 104 1.42 -25.70 9.83
C ILE A 104 2.71 -25.39 9.05
N HIS A 105 3.81 -25.13 9.75
CA HIS A 105 5.11 -24.86 9.13
C HIS A 105 5.56 -26.00 8.21
N ARG A 106 5.53 -27.24 8.72
CA ARG A 106 5.95 -28.43 7.98
C ARG A 106 5.12 -28.59 6.71
N ARG A 107 3.80 -28.52 6.83
CA ARG A 107 2.88 -28.71 5.71
C ARG A 107 3.02 -27.64 4.63
N LEU A 108 3.11 -26.35 5.01
CA LEU A 108 3.37 -25.28 4.03
C LEU A 108 4.74 -25.40 3.38
N THR A 109 5.76 -25.84 4.12
CA THR A 109 7.12 -26.02 3.56
C THR A 109 7.14 -27.15 2.53
N GLU A 110 6.52 -28.29 2.84
CA GLU A 110 6.43 -29.44 1.92
C GLU A 110 5.73 -29.08 0.62
N GLU A 111 4.66 -28.29 0.70
CA GLU A 111 3.88 -27.86 -0.46
C GLU A 111 4.58 -26.79 -1.30
N LEU A 112 5.21 -25.80 -0.65
CA LEU A 112 5.82 -24.67 -1.36
C LEU A 112 7.23 -24.94 -1.88
N ASN A 113 7.99 -25.86 -1.27
CA ASN A 113 9.35 -26.22 -1.71
C ASN A 113 9.45 -26.52 -3.22
N PRO A 114 8.63 -27.42 -3.80
CA PRO A 114 8.70 -27.70 -5.24
C PRO A 114 8.22 -26.52 -6.10
N ILE A 115 7.23 -25.75 -5.64
CA ILE A 115 6.71 -24.58 -6.38
C ILE A 115 7.76 -23.47 -6.46
N MET A 116 8.51 -23.28 -5.38
CA MET A 116 9.53 -22.24 -5.23
C MET A 116 10.91 -22.69 -5.74
N GLU A 117 11.01 -23.82 -6.43
CA GLU A 117 12.26 -24.34 -6.96
C GLU A 117 12.95 -23.31 -7.90
N GLY A 118 14.18 -22.94 -7.57
CA GLY A 118 14.96 -21.96 -8.33
C GLY A 118 14.71 -20.50 -7.95
N TYR A 119 13.87 -20.21 -6.94
CA TYR A 119 13.80 -18.87 -6.37
C TYR A 119 15.16 -18.47 -5.76
N PRO A 120 15.65 -17.22 -5.93
CA PRO A 120 14.96 -16.06 -6.53
C PRO A 120 15.14 -15.91 -8.05
N HIS A 121 15.92 -16.77 -8.70
CA HIS A 121 16.25 -16.66 -10.13
C HIS A 121 15.06 -17.01 -11.05
N LYS A 122 14.22 -17.96 -10.62
CA LYS A 122 12.93 -18.29 -11.24
C LYS A 122 11.83 -18.02 -10.21
N LYS A 123 10.95 -17.06 -10.51
CA LYS A 123 9.75 -16.82 -9.70
C LYS A 123 8.62 -17.69 -10.23
N PRO A 124 7.86 -18.39 -9.36
CA PRO A 124 6.70 -19.14 -9.82
C PRO A 124 5.66 -18.22 -10.45
N SER A 125 4.99 -18.73 -11.46
CA SER A 125 3.79 -18.14 -12.05
C SER A 125 2.60 -18.27 -11.10
N TRP A 126 1.56 -17.47 -11.35
CA TRP A 126 0.31 -17.54 -10.59
C TRP A 126 -0.29 -18.95 -10.59
N ALA A 127 -0.34 -19.60 -11.76
CA ALA A 127 -0.87 -20.95 -11.92
C ALA A 127 -0.03 -22.04 -11.23
N GLU A 128 1.25 -21.79 -10.94
CA GLU A 128 2.08 -22.71 -10.14
C GLU A 128 1.79 -22.55 -8.64
N ILE A 129 1.55 -21.32 -8.17
CA ILE A 129 1.19 -21.03 -6.77
C ILE A 129 -0.20 -21.59 -6.45
N GLU A 130 -1.17 -21.49 -7.36
CA GLU A 130 -2.52 -22.03 -7.17
C GLU A 130 -2.58 -23.56 -6.94
N LYS A 131 -1.47 -24.29 -7.20
CA LYS A 131 -1.37 -25.72 -6.89
C LYS A 131 -1.11 -26.01 -5.42
N ALA A 132 -0.74 -25.01 -4.63
CA ALA A 132 -0.67 -25.13 -3.18
C ALA A 132 -2.10 -25.04 -2.61
N GLU A 133 -2.74 -26.19 -2.39
CA GLU A 133 -4.11 -26.28 -1.88
C GLU A 133 -4.23 -25.87 -0.41
N TYR A 134 -3.15 -25.97 0.38
CA TYR A 134 -3.18 -25.54 1.77
C TYR A 134 -2.87 -24.06 1.98
N LEU A 135 -2.03 -23.46 1.13
CA LEU A 135 -1.68 -22.04 1.16
C LEU A 135 -2.91 -21.16 0.81
#